data_AF-A0A8T8T6Y8-F1
#
_entry.id   AF-A0A8T8T6Y8-F1
#
_cell.length_a   1.000
_cell.length_b   1.000
_cell.length_c   1.000
_cell.angle_alpha   90.00
_cell.angle_beta   90.00
_cell.angle_gamma   90.00
#
_symmetry.space_group_name_H-M   'P 1'
#
loop_
_entity.id
_entity.type
_entity.pdbx_description
1 polymer ?
#
loop_
_entity_poly.entity_id
_entity_poly.type
_entity_poly.pdbx_seq_one_letter_code
_entity_poly.pdbx_strand_id
1 'polypeptide(L)'
;MPALSSPTTLYRIDECADLMADACIRDEQGNLIFISVWARDTAIQQFLARLTLSRDEDGLDQFHLITEQGGAVPVFVGTAERLEKRLTRAYRRTLFGSMVNLWLFDRRCVKPDKANASA
;
A
#
# COMPACT_ATOMS: atom_id res chain seq x y z
N MET A 1 12.63 23.57 19.38
CA MET A 1 11.21 23.54 18.97
C MET A 1 10.83 22.07 18.77
N PRO A 2 9.98 21.45 19.60
CA PRO A 2 9.46 20.14 19.27
C PRO A 2 8.48 20.30 18.10
N ALA A 3 8.65 19.53 17.04
CA ALA A 3 7.69 19.49 15.94
C ALA A 3 6.33 19.05 16.51
N LEU A 4 5.27 19.80 16.20
CA LEU A 4 3.90 19.37 16.44
C LEU A 4 3.70 18.10 15.61
N SER A 5 3.80 16.92 16.23
CA SER A 5 3.41 15.67 15.59
C SER A 5 1.89 15.69 15.50
N SER A 6 1.35 16.22 14.41
CA SER A 6 -0.01 15.87 14.02
C SER A 6 -0.09 14.35 14.05
N PRO A 7 -1.13 13.76 14.68
CA PRO A 7 -1.27 12.31 14.69
C PRO A 7 -1.24 11.84 13.23
N THR A 8 -0.29 10.96 12.89
CA THR A 8 -0.20 10.39 11.55
C THR A 8 -1.44 9.52 11.34
N THR A 9 -2.41 10.04 10.59
CA THR A 9 -3.65 9.34 10.27
C THR A 9 -3.32 8.05 9.53
N LEU A 10 -3.83 6.93 10.04
CA LEU A 10 -3.80 5.62 9.40
C LEU A 10 -5.14 5.34 8.73
N TYR A 11 -5.10 5.00 7.46
CA TYR A 11 -6.26 4.66 6.64
C TYR A 11 -6.45 3.14 6.60
N ARG A 12 -7.67 2.67 6.84
CA ARG A 12 -7.98 1.24 6.70
C ARG A 12 -8.15 0.88 5.23
N ILE A 13 -7.77 -0.33 4.85
CA ILE A 13 -8.16 -0.93 3.56
C ILE A 13 -9.41 -1.76 3.79
N ASP A 14 -10.52 -1.44 3.12
CA ASP A 14 -11.83 -2.04 3.41
C ASP A 14 -11.86 -3.55 3.11
N GLU A 15 -11.28 -3.94 1.97
CA GLU A 15 -11.25 -5.32 1.48
C GLU A 15 -10.23 -6.20 2.23
N CYS A 16 -9.36 -5.60 3.03
CA CYS A 16 -8.26 -6.29 3.71
C CYS A 16 -8.24 -5.96 5.20
N ALA A 17 -8.76 -6.88 6.01
CA ALA A 17 -8.69 -6.75 7.46
C ALA A 17 -7.24 -6.62 7.95
N ASP A 18 -7.05 -5.87 9.02
CA ASP A 18 -5.75 -5.66 9.69
C ASP A 18 -4.65 -4.97 8.84
N LEU A 19 -5.00 -4.39 7.69
CA LEU A 19 -4.10 -3.52 6.93
C LEU A 19 -4.39 -2.04 7.20
N MET A 20 -3.33 -1.29 7.50
CA MET A 20 -3.37 0.15 7.72
C MET A 20 -2.39 0.85 6.79
N ALA A 21 -2.85 1.80 5.98
CA ALA A 21 -2.01 2.63 5.12
C ALA A 21 -1.70 3.96 5.79
N ASP A 22 -0.43 4.38 5.79
CA ASP A 22 -0.01 5.71 6.25
C ASP A 22 0.28 6.68 5.08
N ALA A 23 0.39 6.15 3.86
CA ALA A 23 0.55 6.94 2.64
C ALA A 23 0.00 6.19 1.42
N CYS A 24 -0.65 6.90 0.51
CA CYS A 24 -1.08 6.39 -0.79
C CYS A 24 -1.02 7.50 -1.84
N ILE A 25 -0.41 7.20 -2.99
CA ILE A 25 -0.30 8.05 -4.17
C ILE A 25 -0.92 7.31 -5.34
N ARG A 26 -1.79 8.02 -6.06
CA ARG A 26 -2.46 7.53 -7.26
C ARG A 26 -2.19 8.49 -8.42
N ASP A 27 -2.28 7.97 -9.65
CA ASP A 27 -2.33 8.82 -10.84
C ASP A 27 -3.72 9.46 -11.04
N GLU A 28 -3.86 10.25 -12.11
CA GLU A 28 -5.11 10.92 -12.47
C GLU A 28 -6.27 9.95 -12.79
N GLN A 29 -5.95 8.70 -13.15
CA GLN A 29 -6.93 7.65 -13.42
C GLN A 29 -7.26 6.84 -12.16
N GLY A 30 -6.60 7.12 -11.04
CA GLY A 30 -6.77 6.42 -9.76
C GLY A 30 -5.92 5.16 -9.64
N ASN A 31 -5.02 4.88 -10.58
CA ASN A 31 -4.12 3.73 -10.49
C ASN A 31 -3.07 3.95 -9.40
N LEU A 32 -2.69 2.87 -8.73
CA LEU A 32 -1.72 2.85 -7.66
C LEU A 32 -0.32 3.19 -8.19
N ILE A 33 0.26 4.28 -7.71
CA ILE A 33 1.65 4.65 -7.97
C ILE A 33 2.53 4.31 -6.77
N PHE A 34 2.05 4.56 -5.56
CA PHE A 34 2.75 4.21 -4.33
C PHE A 34 1.75 3.97 -3.18
N ILE A 35 2.02 3.00 -2.33
CA ILE A 35 1.35 2.84 -1.04
C ILE A 35 2.32 2.30 0.01
N SER A 36 2.24 2.84 1.22
CA SER A 36 2.89 2.30 2.40
C SER A 36 1.83 1.72 3.34
N VAL A 37 2.00 0.46 3.71
CA VAL A 37 1.05 -0.33 4.48
C VAL A 37 1.75 -0.99 5.67
N TRP A 38 1.08 -0.99 6.80
CA TRP A 38 1.48 -1.67 8.03
C TRP A 38 0.48 -2.78 8.34
N ALA A 39 1.00 -3.99 8.56
CA ALA A 39 0.22 -5.12 9.04
C ALA A 39 1.12 -6.24 9.60
N ARG A 40 0.51 -7.31 10.09
CA ARG A 40 1.22 -8.55 10.42
C ARG A 40 1.72 -9.23 9.15
N ASP A 41 2.78 -10.03 9.26
CA ASP A 41 3.35 -10.77 8.11
C ASP A 41 2.29 -11.55 7.32
N THR A 42 1.38 -12.26 7.99
CA THR A 42 0.35 -13.07 7.33
C THR A 42 -0.62 -12.23 6.51
N ALA A 43 -1.06 -11.09 7.05
CA ALA A 43 -1.96 -10.17 6.36
C ALA A 43 -1.26 -9.51 5.15
N ILE A 44 0.03 -9.15 5.28
CA ILE A 44 0.85 -8.67 4.16
C ILE A 44 0.99 -9.74 3.06
N GLN A 45 1.26 -11.00 3.42
CA GLN A 45 1.37 -12.08 2.43
C GLN A 45 0.05 -12.33 1.70
N GLN A 46 -1.07 -12.37 2.44
CA GLN A 46 -2.40 -12.52 1.85
C GLN A 46 -2.70 -11.36 0.89
N PHE A 47 -2.44 -10.12 1.32
CA PHE A 47 -2.63 -8.95 0.46
C PHE A 47 -1.82 -9.06 -0.84
N LEU A 48 -0.52 -9.33 -0.75
CA LEU A 48 0.35 -9.49 -1.93
C LEU A 48 -0.12 -10.63 -2.86
N ALA A 49 -0.61 -11.74 -2.30
CA ALA A 49 -1.15 -12.84 -3.10
C ALA A 49 -2.40 -12.40 -3.87
N ARG A 50 -3.35 -11.74 -3.19
CA ARG A 50 -4.60 -11.26 -3.80
C ARG A 50 -4.34 -10.28 -4.94
N LEU A 51 -3.31 -9.43 -4.86
CA LEU A 51 -2.94 -8.55 -5.98
C LEU A 51 -2.53 -9.29 -7.27
N THR A 52 -2.16 -10.57 -7.17
CA THR A 52 -1.70 -11.39 -8.32
C THR A 52 -2.73 -12.40 -8.81
N LEU A 53 -3.80 -12.61 -8.05
CA LEU A 53 -4.84 -13.58 -8.38
C LEU A 53 -5.89 -12.97 -9.29
N SER A 54 -6.60 -13.82 -10.02
CA SER A 54 -7.78 -13.43 -10.78
C SER A 54 -8.97 -13.16 -9.86
N ARG A 55 -9.97 -12.40 -10.32
CA ARG A 55 -11.17 -12.11 -9.52
C ARG A 55 -11.91 -13.37 -9.05
N ASP A 56 -11.93 -14.43 -9.86
CA ASP A 56 -12.57 -15.70 -9.52
C ASP A 56 -11.84 -16.46 -8.39
N GLU A 57 -10.60 -16.06 -8.09
CA GLU A 57 -9.75 -16.63 -7.04
C GLU A 57 -9.56 -15.67 -5.85
N ASP A 58 -10.52 -14.77 -5.60
CA ASP A 58 -10.43 -13.70 -4.58
C ASP A 58 -9.29 -12.70 -4.85
N GLY A 59 -8.98 -12.49 -6.13
CA GLY A 59 -8.07 -11.45 -6.59
C GLY A 59 -8.56 -10.04 -6.28
N LEU A 60 -7.61 -9.15 -6.04
CA LEU A 60 -7.86 -7.76 -5.65
C LEU A 60 -7.25 -6.82 -6.69
N ASP A 61 -8.07 -6.38 -7.64
CA ASP A 61 -7.68 -5.42 -8.69
C ASP A 61 -8.00 -3.96 -8.33
N GLN A 62 -8.83 -3.76 -7.31
CA GLN A 62 -9.12 -2.48 -6.70
C GLN A 62 -9.37 -2.65 -5.19
N PHE A 63 -9.11 -1.60 -4.41
CA PHE A 63 -9.46 -1.56 -2.99
C PHE A 63 -9.80 -0.14 -2.54
N HIS A 64 -10.43 0.01 -1.38
CA HIS A 64 -10.84 1.30 -0.85
C HIS A 64 -10.05 1.66 0.41
N LEU A 65 -9.50 2.89 0.41
CA LEU A 65 -8.98 3.50 1.62
C LEU A 65 -10.10 4.25 2.34
N ILE A 66 -10.33 3.87 3.60
CA ILE A 66 -11.33 4.49 4.45
C ILE A 66 -10.72 5.71 5.14
N THR A 67 -11.24 6.90 4.84
CA THR A 67 -10.83 8.17 5.44
C THR A 67 -11.42 8.34 6.84
N GLU A 68 -10.85 9.25 7.65
CA GLU A 68 -11.36 9.55 9.00
C GLU A 68 -12.82 10.04 9.00
N GLN A 69 -13.27 10.65 7.89
CA GLN A 69 -14.63 11.13 7.70
C GLN A 69 -15.59 10.02 7.26
N GLY A 70 -15.12 8.77 7.16
CA GLY A 70 -15.89 7.63 6.67
C GLY A 70 -16.04 7.57 5.14
N GLY A 71 -15.30 8.40 4.40
CA GLY A 71 -15.27 8.34 2.94
C GLY A 71 -14.46 7.14 2.45
N ALA A 72 -14.87 6.53 1.34
CA ALA A 72 -14.14 5.46 0.70
C ALA A 72 -13.44 5.99 -0.57
N VAL A 73 -12.12 5.93 -0.60
CA VAL A 73 -11.31 6.39 -1.73
C VAL A 73 -10.83 5.17 -2.52
N PRO A 74 -11.26 5.00 -3.79
CA PRO A 74 -10.89 3.82 -4.59
C PRO A 74 -9.44 3.89 -5.06
N VAL A 75 -8.74 2.77 -5.00
CA VAL A 75 -7.36 2.60 -5.48
C VAL A 75 -7.36 1.45 -6.46
N PHE A 76 -7.00 1.69 -7.72
CA PHE A 76 -6.90 0.66 -8.74
C PHE A 76 -5.48 0.10 -8.78
N VAL A 77 -5.30 -1.21 -8.68
CA VAL A 77 -3.96 -1.84 -8.63
C VAL A 77 -3.28 -1.77 -9.99
N GLY A 78 -4.05 -1.83 -11.08
CA GLY A 78 -3.54 -1.89 -12.44
C GLY A 78 -2.80 -3.20 -12.69
N THR A 79 -1.63 -3.13 -13.34
CA THR A 79 -0.78 -4.29 -13.64
C THR A 79 0.13 -4.60 -12.46
N ALA A 80 -0.18 -5.64 -11.66
CA ALA A 80 0.57 -5.99 -10.46
C ALA A 80 2.07 -6.27 -10.73
N GLU A 81 2.42 -6.76 -11.93
CA GLU A 81 3.81 -7.01 -12.35
C GLU A 81 4.64 -5.73 -12.48
N ARG A 82 3.98 -4.57 -12.57
CA ARG A 82 4.64 -3.25 -12.58
C ARG A 82 4.94 -2.73 -11.18
N LEU A 83 4.44 -3.37 -10.14
CA LEU A 83 4.70 -2.96 -8.77
C LEU A 83 5.96 -3.65 -8.25
N GLU A 84 6.89 -2.85 -7.74
CA GLU A 84 7.99 -3.33 -6.92
C GLU A 84 7.58 -3.26 -5.44
N LYS A 85 8.07 -4.24 -4.66
CA LYS A 85 7.83 -4.31 -3.22
C LYS A 85 9.10 -4.10 -2.42
N ARG A 86 9.02 -3.33 -1.34
CA ARG A 86 10.04 -3.25 -0.29
C ARG A 86 9.40 -3.55 1.05
N LEU A 87 10.04 -4.40 1.83
CA LEU A 87 9.53 -4.88 3.10
C LEU A 87 10.53 -4.56 4.20
N THR A 88 10.08 -3.91 5.26
CA THR A 88 10.85 -3.69 6.48
C THR A 88 10.16 -4.37 7.65
N ARG A 89 10.87 -5.26 8.33
CA ARG A 89 10.41 -5.90 9.58
C ARG A 89 10.89 -5.07 10.76
N ALA A 90 10.23 -3.94 10.99
CA ALA A 90 10.61 -2.96 11.98
C ALA A 90 10.49 -3.50 13.42
N TYR A 91 9.40 -4.23 13.72
CA TYR A 91 9.15 -4.74 15.07
C TYR A 91 9.05 -6.26 15.07
N ARG A 92 10.13 -6.91 15.51
CA ARG A 92 10.17 -8.36 15.71
C ARG A 92 9.81 -8.65 17.17
N ARG A 93 8.95 -9.64 17.41
CA ARG A 93 8.50 -10.10 18.75
C ARG A 93 7.59 -9.13 19.52
N THR A 94 6.58 -8.55 18.86
CA THR A 94 5.50 -7.86 19.59
C THR A 94 4.49 -8.86 20.14
N LEU A 95 3.62 -8.44 21.07
CA LEU A 95 2.48 -9.25 21.55
C LEU A 95 1.57 -9.73 20.41
N PHE A 96 1.57 -9.04 19.27
CA PHE A 96 0.75 -9.34 18.11
C PHE A 96 1.50 -10.10 17.00
N GLY A 97 2.75 -10.49 17.24
CA GLY A 97 3.64 -11.09 16.25
C GLY A 97 4.65 -10.10 15.67
N SER A 98 5.09 -10.34 14.43
CA SER A 98 5.99 -9.43 13.73
C SER A 98 5.18 -8.43 12.91
N MET A 99 5.47 -7.14 13.11
CA MET A 99 4.86 -6.05 12.34
C MET A 99 5.76 -5.73 11.14
N VAL A 100 5.12 -5.60 9.98
CA VAL A 100 5.78 -5.36 8.70
C VAL A 100 5.30 -4.04 8.13
N ASN A 101 6.24 -3.24 7.64
CA ASN A 101 5.96 -2.15 6.73
C ASN A 101 6.24 -2.63 5.30
N LEU A 102 5.21 -2.58 4.45
CA LEU A 102 5.28 -2.87 3.04
C LEU A 102 5.15 -1.56 2.26
N TRP A 103 6.10 -1.30 1.38
CA TRP A 103 5.94 -0.33 0.30
C TRP A 103 5.68 -1.07 -1.00
N LEU A 104 4.63 -0.66 -1.70
CA LEU A 104 4.39 -1.01 -3.08
C LEU A 104 4.49 0.25 -3.92
N PHE A 105 5.20 0.18 -5.04
CA PHE A 105 5.35 1.32 -5.93
C PHE A 105 5.58 0.90 -7.37
N ASP A 106 5.15 1.74 -8.30
CA ASP A 106 5.40 1.55 -9.72
C ASP A 106 6.91 1.59 -10.01
N ARG A 107 7.41 0.62 -10.78
CA ARG A 107 8.82 0.51 -11.17
C ARG A 107 9.35 1.73 -11.90
N ARG A 108 8.47 2.49 -12.56
CA ARG A 108 8.82 3.75 -13.23
C ARG A 108 9.36 4.79 -12.22
N CYS A 109 8.97 4.71 -10.96
CA CYS A 109 9.45 5.61 -9.90
C CYS A 109 10.87 5.27 -9.38
N VAL A 110 11.49 4.16 -9.83
CA VAL A 110 12.77 3.68 -9.30
C VAL A 110 13.98 4.31 -9.99
N LYS A 111 13.87 4.56 -11.29
CA LYS A 111 14.94 5.17 -12.09
C LYS A 111 14.37 6.34 -12.87
N PRO A 112 14.90 7.56 -12.69
CA PRO A 112 14.51 8.67 -13.54
C PRO A 112 14.86 8.34 -14.98
N ASP A 113 13.94 8.59 -15.91
CA ASP A 113 14.21 8.47 -17.34
C ASP A 113 15.17 9.59 -17.75
N LYS A 114 16.45 9.24 -17.82
CA LYS A 114 17.52 10.18 -18.20
C LYS A 114 17.51 10.51 -19.69
N ALA A 115 16.83 9.73 -20.53
CA ALA A 115 16.80 9.95 -21.98
C ALA A 115 15.74 11.01 -22.35
N ASN A 116 14.59 10.99 -21.67
CA ASN A 116 13.50 11.95 -21.94
C ASN A 116 13.38 13.08 -20.93
N ALA A 117 14.18 13.08 -19.85
CA ALA A 117 14.15 14.07 -18.77
C ALA A 117 12.76 14.29 -18.15
N SER A 118 11.85 13.32 -18.26
CA SER A 118 10.56 13.32 -17.57
C SER A 118 10.69 12.52 -16.28
N ALA A 119 10.42 13.19 -15.15
CA ALA A 119 10.24 12.57 -13.84
C ALA A 119 8.77 12.15 -13.65
#